data_AF-A0A495IHN5-F1
#
_entry.id   AF-A0A495IHN5-F1
#
_cell.length_a   1.000
_cell.length_b   1.000
_cell.length_c   1.000
_cell.angle_alpha   90.00
_cell.angle_beta   90.00
_cell.angle_gamma   90.00
#
_symmetry.space_group_name_H-M   'P 1'
#
loop_
_entity.id
_entity.type
_entity.pdbx_description
1 polymer ?
#
loop_
_entity_poly.entity_id
_entity_poly.type
_entity_poly.pdbx_seq_one_letter_code
_entity_poly.pdbx_strand_id
1 'polypeptide(L)' 'MIEAELLESASWFRADEGLWVLDRNRTFGGTVDRQPQGFAVTDGRARPLGTFATLSAAQDHLLSHTRPL' A
#
# COMPACT_ATOMS: atom_id res chain seq x y z
N MET A 1 -26.87 18.65 8.58
CA MET A 1 -25.53 18.54 7.98
C MET A 1 -24.92 17.29 8.56
N ILE A 2 -24.72 16.25 7.75
CA ILE A 2 -24.02 15.05 8.20
C ILE A 2 -22.54 15.36 8.03
N GLU A 3 -21.85 15.57 9.14
CA GLU A 3 -20.39 15.51 9.19
C GLU A 3 -20.03 14.05 8.87
N ALA A 4 -19.77 13.79 7.58
CA ALA A 4 -19.16 12.53 7.20
C ALA A 4 -17.76 12.54 7.82
N GLU A 5 -17.59 11.82 8.92
CA GLU A 5 -16.28 11.30 9.30
C GLU A 5 -15.69 10.71 8.01
N LEU A 6 -14.70 11.39 7.44
CA LEU A 6 -13.89 10.85 6.35
C LEU A 6 -13.16 9.65 6.94
N LEU A 7 -13.83 8.50 7.01
CA LEU A 7 -13.18 7.24 7.33
C LEU A 7 -12.00 7.14 6.36
N GLU A 8 -10.78 7.09 6.91
CA GLU A 8 -9.60 6.82 6.10
C GLU A 8 -9.80 5.50 5.37
N SER A 9 -10.17 5.59 4.09
CA SER A 9 -10.42 4.45 3.24
C SER A 9 -9.09 4.03 2.65
N ALA A 10 -8.63 2.84 3.02
CA ALA A 10 -7.50 2.19 2.37
C ALA A 10 -8.01 0.92 1.69
N SER A 11 -7.66 0.75 0.43
CA SER A 11 -8.06 -0.40 -0.37
C SER A 11 -6.89 -0.89 -1.21
N TRP A 12 -6.88 -2.18 -1.48
CA TRP A 12 -5.86 -2.84 -2.28
C TRP A 12 -6.45 -3.25 -3.62
N PHE A 13 -5.75 -2.91 -4.69
CA PHE A 13 -6.07 -3.35 -6.03
C PHE A 13 -4.94 -4.22 -6.56
N ARG A 14 -5.27 -5.36 -7.19
CA ARG A 14 -4.28 -6.16 -7.92
C ARG A 14 -4.17 -5.59 -9.34
N ALA A 15 -3.09 -4.87 -9.61
CA ALA A 15 -2.85 -4.25 -10.91
C ALA A 15 -2.35 -5.23 -11.96
N ASP A 16 -1.60 -6.26 -11.53
CA ASP A 16 -1.14 -7.34 -12.39
C ASP A 16 -0.85 -8.62 -11.55
N GLU A 17 -0.41 -9.69 -12.20
CA GLU A 17 0.11 -10.86 -11.51
C GLU A 17 1.34 -10.52 -10.68
N GLY A 18 1.18 -10.59 -9.35
CA GLY A 18 2.26 -10.28 -8.41
C GLY A 18 2.38 -8.80 -8.07
N LEU A 19 1.53 -7.92 -8.62
CA LEU A 19 1.56 -6.49 -8.33
C LEU A 19 0.27 -6.02 -7.67
N TRP A 20 0.40 -5.44 -6.48
CA TRP A 20 -0.69 -4.79 -5.75
C TRP A 20 -0.40 -3.31 -5.56
N VAL A 21 -1.46 -2.50 -5.66
CA VAL A 21 -1.44 -1.06 -5.50
C VAL A 21 -2.28 -0.70 -4.29
N LEU A 22 -1.73 0.16 -3.43
CA LEU A 22 -2.49 0.78 -2.35
C LEU A 22 -3.21 2.01 -2.92
N ASP A 23 -4.53 2.01 -2.88
CA ASP A 23 -5.35 3.21 -2.98
C ASP A 23 -5.72 3.66 -1.57
N ARG A 24 -5.34 4.88 -1.20
CA ARG A 24 -5.75 5.50 0.06
C ARG A 24 -6.46 6.80 -0.24
N ASN A 25 -7.75 6.88 0.09
CA ASN A 25 -8.59 8.04 -0.19
C ASN A 25 -8.49 8.51 -1.66
N ARG A 26 -8.60 7.56 -2.61
CA ARG A 26 -8.48 7.82 -4.05
C ARG A 26 -7.13 8.37 -4.50
N THR A 27 -6.11 8.19 -3.67
CA THR A 27 -4.73 8.60 -3.93
C THR A 27 -3.83 7.39 -3.96
N PHE A 28 -2.89 7.36 -4.90
CA PHE A 28 -1.86 6.34 -4.98
C PHE A 28 -0.97 6.36 -3.73
N GLY A 29 -1.04 5.30 -2.92
CA GLY A 29 -0.25 5.13 -1.70
C GLY A 29 1.08 4.41 -1.92
N GLY A 30 1.21 3.65 -3.02
CA GLY A 30 2.41 2.88 -3.35
C GLY A 30 2.07 1.50 -3.91
N THR A 31 3.09 0.64 -4.00
CA THR A 31 2.98 -0.72 -4.54
C THR A 31 3.60 -1.77 -3.64
N VAL A 32 3.09 -2.99 -3.79
CA VAL A 32 3.74 -4.23 -3.36
C VAL A 32 3.94 -5.10 -4.59
N ASP A 33 5.19 -5.48 -4.85
CA ASP A 33 5.59 -6.27 -6.01
C ASP A 33 6.17 -7.63 -5.56
N ARG A 34 5.69 -8.72 -6.14
CA ARG A 34 6.17 -10.08 -5.84
C ARG A 34 7.44 -10.35 -6.61
N GLN A 35 8.50 -10.62 -5.87
CA GLN A 35 9.84 -10.94 -6.36
C GLN A 35 10.25 -12.34 -5.88
N PRO A 36 11.30 -12.95 -6.47
CA PRO A 36 11.78 -14.28 -6.04
C PRO A 36 12.11 -14.36 -4.54
N GLN A 37 12.62 -13.26 -3.98
CA GLN A 37 13.02 -13.12 -2.58
C GLN A 37 11.91 -12.67 -1.61
N GLY A 38 10.70 -12.37 -2.10
CA GLY A 38 9.60 -11.89 -1.26
C GLY A 38 8.75 -10.81 -1.93
N PHE A 39 8.26 -9.87 -1.14
CA PHE A 39 7.36 -8.81 -1.56
C PHE A 39 8.04 -7.46 -1.35
N ALA A 40 8.50 -6.84 -2.43
CA ALA A 40 9.14 -5.54 -2.42
C ALA A 40 8.08 -4.42 -2.30
N VAL A 41 8.33 -3.45 -1.42
CA VAL A 41 7.40 -2.35 -1.15
C VAL A 41 8.00 -1.05 -1.63
N THR A 42 7.19 -0.26 -2.33
CA THR A 42 7.54 1.09 -2.78
C THR A 42 6.43 2.06 -2.39
N ASP A 43 6.77 3.23 -1.88
CA ASP A 43 5.76 4.24 -1.51
C ASP A 43 5.23 5.03 -2.73
N GLY A 44 4.24 5.89 -2.48
CA GLY A 44 3.65 6.76 -3.51
C GLY A 44 4.61 7.74 -4.19
N ARG A 45 5.86 7.87 -3.69
CA ARG A 45 6.93 8.73 -4.23
C ARG A 45 8.06 7.90 -4.85
N ALA A 46 7.81 6.64 -5.17
CA ALA A 46 8.78 5.70 -5.73
C ALA A 46 9.99 5.42 -4.81
N ARG A 47 9.86 5.60 -3.49
CA ARG A 47 10.92 5.27 -2.52
C ARG A 47 10.76 3.83 -2.04
N PRO A 48 11.83 3.01 -2.08
CA PRO A 48 11.77 1.64 -1.56
C PRO A 48 11.63 1.65 -0.04
N LEU A 49 10.72 0.83 0.50
CA LEU A 49 10.50 0.64 1.94
C LEU A 49 11.03 -0.71 2.45
N GLY A 50 11.48 -1.58 1.55
CA GLY A 50 12.08 -2.87 1.87
C GLY A 50 11.38 -4.05 1.20
N THR A 51 11.82 -5.26 1.57
CA THR A 51 11.28 -6.52 1.07
C THR A 51 10.83 -7.40 2.23
N PHE A 52 9.63 -7.95 2.13
CA PHE A 52 8.99 -8.72 3.20
C PHE A 52 8.74 -10.16 2.74
N ALA A 53 8.76 -11.11 3.68
CA ALA A 53 8.54 -12.52 3.36
C ALA A 53 7.09 -12.82 2.92
N THR A 54 6.12 -12.01 3.32
CA THR A 54 4.69 -12.24 3.04
C THR A 54 4.01 -10.99 2.51
N LEU A 55 2.96 -11.20 1.70
CA LEU A 55 2.13 -10.11 1.16
C LEU A 55 1.49 -9.28 2.28
N SER A 56 0.95 -9.95 3.31
CA SER A 56 0.32 -9.26 4.46
C SER A 56 1.30 -8.30 5.13
N ALA A 57 2.53 -8.76 5.45
CA ALA A 57 3.52 -7.92 6.11
C ALA A 57 3.93 -6.72 5.24
N ALA A 58 4.07 -6.91 3.93
CA ALA A 58 4.34 -5.83 2.99
C ALA A 58 3.21 -4.80 2.94
N GLN A 59 1.96 -5.27 2.90
CA GLN A 59 0.77 -4.42 2.87
C GLN A 59 0.60 -3.64 4.17
N ASP A 60 0.74 -4.30 5.32
CA ASP A 60 0.65 -3.67 6.65
C ASP A 60 1.73 -2.59 6.83
N HIS A 61 2.94 -2.85 6.33
CA HIS A 61 4.03 -1.88 6.37
C HIS A 61 3.71 -0.64 5.51
N LEU A 62 3.25 -0.83 4.27
CA LEU A 62 2.89 0.30 3.40
C LEU A 62 1.70 1.11 3.95
N LEU A 63 0.69 0.46 4.52
CA LEU A 63 -0.43 1.12 5.19
C LEU A 63 0.03 1.98 6.37
N SER A 64 0.95 1.45 7.17
CA SER A 64 1.50 2.17 8.32
C SER A 64 2.37 3.36 7.89
N HIS A 65 3.16 3.20 6.81
CA HIS A 65 4.02 4.26 6.27
C HIS A 65 3.23 5.44 5.65
N THR A 66 2.05 5.16 5.09
CA THR A 66 1.23 6.15 4.36
C THR A 66 0.21 6.86 5.25
N ARG A 67 0.25 6.66 6.57
CA ARG A 67 -0.68 7.31 7.50
C ARG A 67 -0.36 8.81 7.57
N PRO A 68 -1.34 9.71 7.37
CA PRO A 68 -1.13 11.13 7.64
C PRO A 68 -0.84 11.32 9.14
N LEU A 69 0.03 12.29 9.45
CA LEU A 69 0.31 12.74 10.82
C LEU A 69 -0.93 13.35 11.47
#